data_AF-A0A8T3LIV0-F1
#
_entry.id   AF-A0A8T3LIV0-F1
#
_cell.length_a   1.000
_cell.length_b   1.000
_cell.length_c   1.000
_cell.angle_alpha   90.00
_cell.angle_beta   90.00
_cell.angle_gamma   90.00
#
_symmetry.space_group_name_H-M   'P 1'
#
loop_
_entity.id
_entity.type
_entity.pdbx_description
1 polymer ?
#
loop_
_entity_poly.entity_id
_entity_poly.type
_entity_poly.pdbx_seq_one_letter_code
_entity_poly.pdbx_strand_id
1 'polypeptide(L)'
;MANAWLRLWHDMPNDPKWRTIARVSGQPIATVMAVYIHLLVSASRNVTRGHIEVTTEDLASALDVTEEVIDSILQTMQGRVLDGDLITGWEKR
;
A
#
# COMPACT_ATOMS: atom_id res chain seq x y z
N MET A 1 15.68 -22.36 4.53
CA MET A 1 15.76 -20.90 4.31
C MET A 1 14.72 -20.26 5.22
N ALA A 2 15.10 -19.32 6.08
CA ALA A 2 14.11 -18.63 6.92
C ALA A 2 13.33 -17.64 6.04
N ASN A 3 12.00 -17.60 6.19
CA ASN A 3 11.19 -16.61 5.49
C ASN A 3 11.57 -15.21 6.00
N ALA A 4 11.67 -14.23 5.10
CA ALA A 4 11.80 -12.83 5.48
C ALA A 4 10.41 -12.29 5.85
N TRP A 5 10.25 -11.83 7.10
CA TRP A 5 8.97 -11.41 7.64
C TRP A 5 8.90 -9.89 7.79
N LEU A 6 7.72 -9.32 7.53
CA LEU A 6 7.36 -7.97 7.93
C LEU A 6 6.17 -8.03 8.89
N ARG A 7 6.08 -7.08 9.82
CA ARG A 7 4.98 -7.00 10.79
C ARG A 7 3.99 -5.91 10.40
N LEU A 8 2.72 -6.16 10.68
CA LEU A 8 1.68 -5.14 10.72
C LEU A 8 1.51 -4.65 12.16
N TRP A 9 0.98 -3.44 12.35
CA TRP A 9 0.61 -2.94 13.68
C TRP A 9 -0.80 -3.34 14.05
N HIS A 10 -1.08 -3.47 15.35
CA HIS A 10 -2.32 -4.06 15.88
C HIS A 10 -3.61 -3.43 15.36
N ASP A 11 -3.61 -2.14 15.06
CA ASP A 11 -4.80 -1.41 14.63
C ASP A 11 -4.76 -1.00 13.16
N MET A 12 -3.89 -1.64 12.36
CA MET A 12 -3.78 -1.33 10.94
C MET A 12 -5.14 -1.40 10.27
N PRO A 13 -5.93 -2.48 10.36
CA PRO A 13 -7.17 -2.58 9.59
C PRO A 13 -8.26 -1.57 10.01
N ASN A 14 -8.20 -0.99 11.20
CA ASN A 14 -9.24 -0.07 11.68
C ASN A 14 -8.87 1.41 11.54
N ASP A 15 -7.66 1.72 11.09
CA ASP A 15 -7.20 3.10 10.95
C ASP A 15 -8.16 3.88 10.02
N PRO A 16 -8.70 5.03 10.48
CA PRO A 16 -9.71 5.79 9.74
C PRO A 16 -9.24 6.30 8.37
N LYS A 17 -7.93 6.37 8.13
CA LYS A 17 -7.39 6.78 6.83
C LYS A 17 -7.82 5.82 5.71
N TRP A 18 -8.01 4.53 5.98
CA TRP A 18 -8.45 3.57 4.97
C TRP A 18 -9.88 3.83 4.50
N ARG A 19 -10.78 4.18 5.42
CA ARG A 19 -12.14 4.60 5.05
C ARG A 19 -12.13 5.89 4.23
N THR A 20 -11.21 6.80 4.55
CA THR A 20 -11.04 8.04 3.78
C THR A 20 -10.55 7.75 2.36
N ILE A 21 -9.54 6.89 2.22
CA ILE A 21 -9.00 6.51 0.92
C ILE A 21 -10.07 5.80 0.10
N ALA A 22 -10.73 4.78 0.65
CA ALA A 22 -11.79 4.04 -0.02
C ALA A 22 -12.92 4.96 -0.54
N ARG A 23 -13.36 5.92 0.29
CA ARG A 23 -14.41 6.86 -0.09
C ARG A 23 -13.97 7.82 -1.22
N VAL A 24 -12.71 8.26 -1.22
CA VAL A 24 -12.22 9.25 -2.19
C VAL A 24 -11.80 8.59 -3.51
N SER A 25 -11.18 7.40 -3.46
CA SER A 25 -10.83 6.63 -4.66
C SER A 25 -12.03 5.91 -5.29
N GLY A 26 -13.14 5.78 -4.56
CA GLY A 26 -14.32 5.03 -4.99
C GLY A 26 -14.11 3.50 -4.96
N GLN A 27 -13.03 3.03 -4.34
CA GLN A 27 -12.67 1.61 -4.33
C GLN A 27 -13.04 0.92 -3.02
N PRO A 28 -13.33 -0.39 -3.04
CA PRO A 28 -13.59 -1.16 -1.82
C PRO A 28 -12.42 -1.05 -0.84
N ILE A 29 -12.74 -0.93 0.46
CA ILE A 29 -11.73 -0.84 1.52
C ILE A 29 -10.80 -2.07 1.55
N ALA A 30 -11.32 -3.25 1.18
CA ALA A 30 -10.53 -4.47 1.06
C ALA A 30 -9.43 -4.31 0.00
N THR A 31 -9.75 -3.77 -1.17
CA THR A 31 -8.78 -3.49 -2.25
C THR A 31 -7.76 -2.46 -1.81
N VAL A 32 -8.19 -1.38 -1.14
CA VAL A 32 -7.28 -0.35 -0.60
C VAL A 32 -6.26 -0.96 0.38
N MET A 33 -6.73 -1.80 1.30
CA MET A 33 -5.85 -2.47 2.26
C MET A 33 -4.91 -3.46 1.59
N ALA A 34 -5.41 -4.22 0.60
CA ALA A 34 -4.60 -5.16 -0.16
C ALA A 34 -3.48 -4.44 -0.92
N VAL A 35 -3.78 -3.34 -1.62
CA VAL A 35 -2.76 -2.47 -2.25
C VAL A 35 -1.71 -2.05 -1.23
N TYR A 36 -2.13 -1.53 -0.07
CA TYR A 36 -1.18 -1.09 0.94
C TYR A 36 -0.27 -2.21 1.47
N ILE A 37 -0.80 -3.42 1.63
CA ILE A 37 -0.02 -4.59 2.04
C ILE A 37 1.03 -4.94 0.97
N HIS A 38 0.68 -4.90 -0.32
CA HIS A 38 1.65 -5.12 -1.41
C HIS A 38 2.75 -4.06 -1.41
N LEU A 39 2.41 -2.79 -1.18
CA LEU A 39 3.38 -1.71 -1.04
C LEU A 39 4.34 -1.96 0.13
N LEU A 40 3.84 -2.43 1.29
CA LEU A 40 4.68 -2.77 2.43
C LEU A 40 5.64 -3.93 2.14
N VAL A 41 5.20 -4.93 1.39
CA VAL A 41 6.05 -6.04 0.96
C VAL A 41 7.14 -5.54 0.02
N SER A 42 6.80 -4.70 -0.96
CA SER A 42 7.77 -4.07 -1.86
C SER A 42 8.81 -3.27 -1.07
N ALA A 43 8.35 -2.35 -0.22
CA ALA A 43 9.20 -1.53 0.64
C ALA A 43 10.07 -2.32 1.63
N SER A 44 9.61 -3.48 2.08
CA SER A 44 10.39 -4.34 2.98
C SER A 44 11.50 -5.09 2.27
N ARG A 45 11.35 -5.35 0.96
CA ARG A 45 12.28 -6.17 0.16
C ARG A 45 13.33 -5.35 -0.58
N ASN A 46 13.11 -4.05 -0.74
CA ASN A 46 14.01 -3.17 -1.45
C ASN A 46 15.30 -2.89 -0.66
N VAL A 47 16.38 -2.60 -1.41
CA VAL A 47 17.68 -2.24 -0.85
C VAL A 47 17.54 -0.98 0.01
N THR A 48 16.83 0.01 -0.52
CA THR A 48 16.40 1.19 0.23
C THR A 48 15.06 0.90 0.88
N ARG A 49 15.10 0.39 2.13
CA ARG A 49 13.87 0.05 2.86
C ARG A 49 12.93 1.25 2.95
N GLY A 50 11.64 1.01 2.78
CA GLY A 50 10.61 2.05 2.82
C GLY A 50 10.23 2.62 1.46
N HIS A 51 11.08 2.48 0.45
CA HIS A 51 10.76 2.84 -0.93
C HIS A 51 10.04 1.71 -1.64
N ILE A 52 8.97 2.01 -2.38
CA ILE A 52 8.26 1.05 -3.22
C ILE A 52 8.89 1.01 -4.62
N GLU A 53 8.91 -0.17 -5.23
CA GLU A 53 9.37 -0.39 -6.63
C GLU A 53 8.33 -1.17 -7.47
N VAL A 54 7.19 -1.54 -6.87
CA VAL A 54 6.12 -2.26 -7.57
C VAL A 54 5.35 -1.33 -8.50
N THR A 55 4.99 -1.83 -9.69
CA THR A 55 4.26 -1.04 -10.69
C THR A 55 2.74 -1.14 -10.52
N THR A 56 2.00 -0.21 -11.14
CA THR A 56 0.53 -0.28 -11.22
C THR A 56 0.07 -1.58 -11.88
N GLU A 57 0.72 -2.00 -12.97
CA GLU A 57 0.45 -3.25 -13.69
C GLU A 57 0.61 -4.49 -12.80
N ASP A 58 1.70 -4.56 -12.03
CA ASP A 58 1.98 -5.66 -11.09
C ASP A 58 0.88 -5.77 -10.02
N LEU A 59 0.46 -4.63 -9.46
CA LEU A 59 -0.60 -4.57 -8.46
C LEU A 59 -1.96 -4.94 -9.04
N ALA A 60 -2.27 -4.45 -10.24
CA ALA A 60 -3.51 -4.73 -10.93
C ALA A 60 -3.65 -6.24 -11.21
N SER A 61 -2.57 -6.82 -11.75
CA SER A 61 -2.46 -8.26 -12.00
C SER A 61 -2.56 -9.09 -10.73
N ALA A 62 -1.93 -8.65 -9.63
CA ALA A 62 -1.91 -9.40 -8.38
C ALA A 62 -3.25 -9.37 -7.62
N LEU A 63 -4.09 -8.36 -7.88
CA LEU A 63 -5.35 -8.13 -7.17
C LEU A 63 -6.60 -8.36 -8.03
N ASP A 64 -6.42 -8.84 -9.27
CA ASP A 64 -7.50 -9.07 -10.24
C ASP A 64 -8.37 -7.82 -10.47
N VAL A 65 -7.73 -6.65 -10.62
CA VAL A 65 -8.38 -5.36 -10.89
C VAL A 65 -7.69 -4.66 -12.07
N THR A 66 -8.25 -3.52 -12.51
CA THR A 66 -7.64 -2.74 -13.59
C THR A 66 -6.60 -1.75 -13.06
N GLU A 67 -5.73 -1.25 -13.93
CA GLU A 67 -4.73 -0.24 -13.56
C GLU A 67 -5.38 1.05 -13.04
N GLU A 68 -6.54 1.45 -13.60
CA GLU A 68 -7.27 2.65 -13.14
C GLU A 68 -7.74 2.52 -11.69
N VAL A 69 -8.11 1.30 -11.25
CA VAL A 69 -8.45 1.02 -9.85
C VAL A 69 -7.22 1.27 -8.97
N ILE A 70 -6.07 0.74 -9.36
CA ILE A 70 -4.81 0.91 -8.61
C ILE A 70 -4.38 2.37 -8.59
N ASP A 71 -4.36 3.06 -9.72
CA ASP A 71 -3.96 4.47 -9.83
C ASP A 71 -4.84 5.37 -8.96
N SER A 72 -6.17 5.14 -8.96
CA SER A 72 -7.09 5.89 -8.10
C SER A 72 -6.77 5.74 -6.61
N ILE A 73 -6.32 4.56 -6.19
CA ILE A 73 -5.92 4.27 -4.80
C ILE A 73 -4.58 4.93 -4.50
N LEU A 74 -3.57 4.72 -5.35
CA LEU A 74 -2.22 5.27 -5.17
C LEU A 74 -2.24 6.79 -5.11
N GLN A 75 -2.97 7.43 -6.03
CA GLN A 75 -3.16 8.89 -6.03
C GLN A 75 -3.80 9.38 -4.71
N THR A 76 -4.79 8.64 -4.19
CA THR A 76 -5.47 9.01 -2.93
C THR A 76 -4.62 8.73 -1.69
N MET A 77 -3.66 7.80 -1.77
CA MET A 77 -2.70 7.48 -0.70
C MET A 77 -1.61 8.55 -0.53
N GLN A 78 -1.32 9.33 -1.58
CA GLN A 78 -0.34 10.43 -1.52
C GLN A 78 -0.75 11.47 -0.45
N GLY A 79 0.23 11.91 0.34
CA GLY A 79 0.02 12.83 1.46
C GLY A 79 -0.71 12.22 2.67
N ARG A 80 -0.98 10.90 2.67
CA ARG A 80 -1.59 10.17 3.80
C ARG A 80 -0.71 9.06 4.31
N VAL A 81 -0.33 8.17 3.41
CA VAL A 81 0.49 6.99 3.70
C VAL A 81 1.68 6.87 2.74
N LEU A 82 1.66 7.59 1.62
CA LEU A 82 2.76 7.71 0.66
C LEU A 82 3.22 9.17 0.51
N ASP A 83 4.51 9.33 0.24
CA ASP A 83 5.15 10.56 -0.22
C ASP A 83 6.03 10.22 -1.43
N GLY A 84 5.47 10.39 -2.64
CA GLY A 84 6.03 9.80 -3.85
C GLY A 84 6.08 8.28 -3.70
N ASP A 85 7.29 7.72 -3.82
CA ASP A 85 7.55 6.28 -3.68
C ASP A 85 7.94 5.86 -2.26
N LEU A 86 7.86 6.77 -1.27
CA LEU A 86 8.21 6.47 0.11
C LEU A 86 6.95 6.17 0.95
N ILE A 87 6.98 5.09 1.73
CA ILE A 87 5.97 4.83 2.76
C ILE A 87 6.20 5.78 3.94
N THR A 88 5.24 6.65 4.20
CA THR A 88 5.31 7.59 5.32
C THR A 88 5.35 6.83 6.66
N GLY A 89 6.23 7.30 7.55
CA GLY A 89 6.40 6.69 8.87
C GLY A 89 7.03 5.29 8.84
N TRP A 90 7.70 4.89 7.75
CA TRP A 90 8.41 3.62 7.65
C TRP A 90 9.38 3.37 8.82
N GLU A 91 10.19 4.38 9.17
CA GLU A 91 11.18 4.29 10.26
C GLU A 91 10.57 4.06 11.65
N LYS A 92 9.26 4.26 11.81
CA LYS A 92 8.57 4.06 13.09
C LYS A 92 7.97 2.64 13.23
N ARG A 93 8.27 1.73 12.30
CA ARG A 93 7.67 0.38 12.18
C ARG A 93 8.61 -0.76 12.59
#